data_AF-A0A0D0BWK9-F1
#
_entry.id   AF-A0A0D0BWK9-F1
#
_cell.length_a   1.000
_cell.length_b   1.000
_cell.length_c   1.000
_cell.angle_alpha   90.00
_cell.angle_beta   90.00
_cell.angle_gamma   90.00
#
_symmetry.space_group_name_H-M   'P 1'
#
loop_
_entity.id
_entity.type
_entity.pdbx_description
1 polymer ?
#
loop_
_entity_poly.entity_id
_entity_poly.type
_entity_poly.pdbx_seq_one_letter_code
_entity_poly.pdbx_strand_id
1 'polypeptide(L)'
;MSDSETEPESDVPSSPEKVSPSDPTDVSITSTLIDSVAQLVNTPQTHSSDPISAVNSAVKILESLDFSLIRKDASLHGTIQESSTSLLEFLHVVLTMSPTSAHDVRRMMECLAHLLRPSFLNLLFQYRRLFHALAVQELKKVTVVPIIISWVDVVLARLGDVVSCVASSMHDRHFEDELPEGLRKRREEDNLRAAAQLPDRWDSVPSILTSDKASPAAKRLALRLLVSRYVLQPQLTLLQRVVDAPPDNSMVSLLPYLTDFMQHTVVQLSECSPLHAQHQSWFQERMNCAMLLSLFALVDLTTSTKDTETDVPFRPYTLATVMKLLRFVMLVDNALSVQTIVSPCPDLDAPRVVLVLWRHFVPWTWRLLAECNGSDSEVIIFLTTTWLHCAFDSDPQTTISTLATFTGDEHGKHMISAYLAYLSRLLVYLSSAPRPQNLTTAQMDVLLKTCRYFVHWSDSDSLGIRKSSDCCKYLTLLFVYLSCIENGHDGESNSSCVKVIAQSCD
;
A
#
# COMPACT_ATOMS: atom_id res chain seq x y z
N MET A 1 -29.54 -59.00 -20.48
CA MET A 1 -29.00 -58.18 -21.58
C MET A 1 -27.86 -57.39 -20.95
N SER A 2 -26.67 -57.97 -20.78
CA SER A 2 -25.59 -58.13 -21.80
C SER A 2 -25.11 -56.77 -22.32
N ASP A 3 -23.84 -56.36 -22.29
CA ASP A 3 -22.52 -56.94 -21.94
C ASP A 3 -21.64 -55.72 -21.53
N SER A 4 -20.85 -55.70 -20.44
CA SER A 4 -19.47 -56.19 -20.26
C SER A 4 -18.52 -56.01 -21.46
N GLU A 5 -17.89 -54.84 -21.55
CA GLU A 5 -16.66 -54.64 -22.35
C GLU A 5 -15.50 -54.28 -21.41
N THR A 6 -14.58 -55.24 -21.28
CA THR A 6 -13.23 -55.10 -20.72
C THR A 6 -12.25 -54.98 -21.88
N GLU A 7 -11.34 -54.02 -21.82
CA GLU A 7 -10.14 -53.97 -22.65
C GLU A 7 -8.88 -53.76 -21.79
N PRO A 8 -7.69 -54.17 -22.30
CA PRO A 8 -6.70 -54.88 -21.51
C PRO A 8 -5.52 -54.03 -20.99
N GLU A 9 -4.86 -54.57 -19.98
CA GLU A 9 -3.55 -54.15 -19.47
C GLU A 9 -2.50 -54.13 -20.58
N SER A 10 -1.79 -53.01 -20.70
CA SER A 10 -0.58 -52.88 -21.53
C SER A 10 0.64 -52.97 -20.62
N ASP A 11 1.36 -54.07 -20.74
CA ASP A 11 2.71 -54.29 -20.20
C ASP A 11 3.69 -53.19 -20.66
N VAL A 12 4.25 -52.45 -19.71
CA VAL A 12 5.39 -51.56 -19.95
C VAL A 12 6.66 -52.27 -19.47
N PRO A 13 7.70 -52.41 -20.32
CA PRO A 13 8.92 -53.11 -19.92
C PRO A 13 9.70 -52.30 -18.88
N SER A 14 10.04 -52.98 -17.80
CA SER A 14 11.01 -52.57 -16.80
C SER A 14 12.42 -52.86 -17.30
N SER A 15 13.23 -51.81 -17.54
CA SER A 15 14.65 -51.78 -17.17
C SER A 15 15.27 -50.38 -17.31
N PRO A 16 16.21 -50.00 -16.44
CA PRO A 16 16.67 -48.63 -16.26
C PRO A 16 17.99 -48.38 -17.00
N GLU A 17 18.02 -47.41 -17.91
CA GLU A 17 19.28 -46.78 -18.31
C GLU A 17 19.69 -45.78 -17.22
N LYS A 18 20.76 -46.12 -16.51
CA LYS A 18 21.52 -45.23 -15.63
C LYS A 18 22.06 -44.06 -16.47
N VAL A 19 21.36 -42.93 -16.43
CA VAL A 19 21.96 -41.63 -16.72
C VAL A 19 22.49 -41.08 -15.41
N SER A 20 23.82 -41.07 -15.27
CA SER A 20 24.52 -40.45 -14.15
C SER A 20 24.14 -38.96 -14.06
N PRO A 21 23.90 -38.42 -12.86
CA PRO A 21 23.75 -36.98 -12.68
C PRO A 21 25.12 -36.34 -12.91
N SER A 22 25.24 -35.56 -13.97
CA SER A 22 26.36 -34.64 -14.15
C SER A 22 26.38 -33.64 -13.00
N ASP A 23 27.59 -33.42 -12.48
CA ASP A 23 27.92 -32.66 -11.27
C ASP A 23 27.22 -31.29 -11.11
N PRO A 24 26.94 -30.87 -9.87
CA PRO A 24 26.44 -29.53 -9.54
C PRO A 24 27.61 -28.52 -9.52
N THR A 25 28.14 -28.17 -10.69
CA THR A 25 29.17 -27.12 -10.79
C THR A 25 28.61 -25.73 -11.13
N ASP A 26 27.34 -25.64 -11.57
CA ASP A 26 26.73 -24.38 -12.03
C ASP A 26 26.12 -23.48 -10.94
N VAL A 27 26.02 -23.95 -9.69
CA VAL A 27 25.56 -23.13 -8.54
C VAL A 27 26.70 -22.27 -7.98
N SER A 28 27.97 -22.60 -8.28
CA SER A 28 29.14 -22.01 -7.63
C SER A 28 29.45 -20.57 -8.11
N ILE A 29 29.15 -20.23 -9.37
CA ILE A 29 29.45 -18.89 -9.94
C ILE A 29 28.41 -17.84 -9.51
N THR A 30 27.13 -18.23 -9.40
CA THR A 30 26.09 -17.36 -8.86
C THR A 30 26.24 -17.19 -7.36
N SER A 31 26.63 -18.24 -6.62
CA SER A 31 26.97 -18.16 -5.19
C SER A 31 28.13 -17.20 -4.93
N THR A 32 29.23 -17.25 -5.70
CA THR A 32 30.42 -16.41 -5.45
C THR A 32 30.20 -14.91 -5.73
N LEU A 33 29.38 -14.55 -6.72
CA LEU A 33 28.96 -13.16 -6.94
C LEU A 33 27.95 -12.68 -5.88
N ILE A 34 27.01 -13.54 -5.46
CA ILE A 34 26.09 -13.25 -4.35
C ILE A 34 26.87 -13.09 -3.04
N ASP A 35 27.90 -13.90 -2.78
CA ASP A 35 28.73 -13.82 -1.58
C ASP A 35 29.62 -12.57 -1.58
N SER A 36 30.11 -12.12 -2.75
CA SER A 36 30.86 -10.86 -2.87
C SER A 36 29.96 -9.62 -2.65
N VAL A 37 28.71 -9.68 -3.13
CA VAL A 37 27.69 -8.65 -2.90
C VAL A 37 27.17 -8.70 -1.46
N ALA A 38 27.01 -9.88 -0.86
CA ALA A 38 26.62 -10.06 0.53
C ALA A 38 27.75 -9.65 1.50
N GLN A 39 29.02 -9.83 1.12
CA GLN A 39 30.16 -9.28 1.86
C GLN A 39 30.18 -7.75 1.87
N LEU A 40 29.71 -7.11 0.78
CA LEU A 40 29.49 -5.66 0.70
C LEU A 40 28.39 -5.16 1.66
N VAL A 41 27.40 -6.00 1.96
CA VAL A 41 26.28 -5.70 2.88
C VAL A 41 26.64 -5.99 4.34
N ASN A 42 27.55 -6.93 4.60
CA ASN A 42 27.83 -7.46 5.94
C ASN A 42 29.15 -6.99 6.56
N THR A 43 29.89 -6.06 5.94
CA THR A 43 31.09 -5.47 6.56
C THR A 43 30.72 -4.14 7.22
N PRO A 44 30.53 -4.09 8.56
CA PRO A 44 30.37 -2.82 9.25
C PRO A 44 31.69 -2.04 9.19
N GLN A 45 31.80 -1.08 8.28
CA GLN A 45 32.90 -0.12 8.30
C GLN A 45 32.62 0.90 9.40
N THR A 46 33.45 0.90 10.44
CA THR A 46 33.44 1.86 11.55
C THR A 46 34.00 3.23 11.12
N HIS A 47 33.37 3.88 10.15
CA HIS A 47 33.61 5.30 9.86
C HIS A 47 32.46 6.12 10.45
N SER A 48 32.79 7.02 11.36
CA SER A 48 31.89 7.78 12.25
C SER A 48 31.03 8.85 11.55
N SER A 49 30.66 8.68 10.29
CA SER A 49 29.80 9.63 9.59
C SER A 49 28.33 9.25 9.78
N ASP A 50 27.51 10.23 10.17
CA ASP A 50 26.04 10.09 10.23
C ASP A 50 25.51 9.57 8.87
N PRO A 51 24.98 8.33 8.79
CA PRO A 51 24.54 7.72 7.52
C PRO A 51 23.52 8.57 6.77
N ILE A 52 22.68 9.32 7.50
CA ILE A 52 21.68 10.21 6.92
C ILE A 52 22.35 11.37 6.17
N SER A 53 23.47 11.89 6.69
CA SER A 53 24.23 12.96 6.04
C SER A 53 25.00 12.47 4.80
N ALA A 54 25.47 11.22 4.81
CA ALA A 54 26.25 10.60 3.74
C ALA A 54 25.42 10.42 2.45
N VAL A 55 24.11 10.14 2.57
CA VAL A 55 23.21 9.94 1.41
C VAL A 55 23.20 11.12 0.46
N ASN A 56 23.07 12.34 0.97
CA ASN A 56 23.01 13.53 0.11
C ASN A 56 24.33 13.76 -0.65
N SER A 57 25.46 13.37 -0.05
CA SER A 57 26.77 13.39 -0.72
C SER A 57 26.83 12.32 -1.80
N ALA A 58 26.46 11.08 -1.47
CA ALA A 58 26.45 9.95 -2.40
C ALA A 58 25.55 10.22 -3.63
N VAL A 59 24.34 10.76 -3.42
CA VAL A 59 23.44 11.14 -4.52
C VAL A 59 24.08 12.18 -5.43
N LYS A 60 24.65 13.26 -4.87
CA LYS A 60 25.32 14.31 -5.65
C LYS A 60 26.53 13.78 -6.43
N ILE A 61 27.32 12.89 -5.83
CA ILE A 61 28.47 12.26 -6.49
C ILE A 61 27.96 11.47 -7.70
N LEU A 62 26.99 10.58 -7.52
CA LEU A 62 26.42 9.78 -8.61
C LEU A 62 25.78 10.66 -9.70
N GLU A 63 25.09 11.74 -9.34
CA GLU A 63 24.52 12.69 -10.30
C GLU A 63 25.58 13.43 -11.12
N SER A 64 26.79 13.59 -10.59
CA SER A 64 27.89 14.34 -11.23
C SER A 64 28.76 13.51 -12.18
N LEU A 65 28.67 12.18 -12.12
CA LEU A 65 29.54 11.30 -12.90
C LEU A 65 29.11 11.20 -14.36
N ASP A 66 30.07 11.28 -15.28
CA ASP A 66 29.83 11.05 -16.70
C ASP A 66 29.91 9.56 -17.07
N PHE A 67 28.79 9.02 -17.55
CA PHE A 67 28.67 7.64 -18.05
C PHE A 67 29.68 7.30 -19.15
N SER A 68 30.12 8.29 -19.93
CA SER A 68 31.12 8.09 -21.00
C SER A 68 32.51 7.78 -20.44
N LEU A 69 32.85 8.38 -19.29
CA LEU A 69 34.12 8.19 -18.57
C LEU A 69 34.12 6.89 -17.77
N ILE A 70 32.99 6.54 -17.12
CA ILE A 70 32.87 5.31 -16.31
C ILE A 70 33.16 4.04 -17.13
N ARG A 71 32.85 4.04 -18.42
CA ARG A 71 33.16 2.91 -19.33
C ARG A 71 34.66 2.72 -19.58
N LYS A 72 35.44 3.79 -19.44
CA LYS A 72 36.87 3.81 -19.79
C LYS A 72 37.77 3.79 -18.56
N ASP A 73 37.29 4.31 -17.44
CA ASP A 73 38.06 4.51 -16.23
C ASP A 73 37.53 3.64 -15.07
N ALA A 74 38.24 2.57 -14.78
CA ALA A 74 37.92 1.66 -13.67
C ALA A 74 38.09 2.32 -12.30
N SER A 75 38.85 3.43 -12.18
CA SER A 75 39.01 4.12 -10.89
C SER A 75 37.69 4.73 -10.39
N LEU A 76 36.82 5.14 -11.31
CA LEU A 76 35.48 5.65 -11.00
C LEU A 76 34.56 4.57 -10.41
N HIS A 77 34.87 3.29 -10.60
CA HIS A 77 34.08 2.19 -10.03
C HIS A 77 34.21 2.16 -8.51
N GLY A 78 35.37 2.55 -7.96
CA GLY A 78 35.56 2.70 -6.51
C GLY A 78 34.65 3.79 -5.91
N THR A 79 34.53 4.94 -6.58
CA THR A 79 33.64 6.03 -6.16
C THR A 79 32.16 5.63 -6.24
N ILE A 80 31.76 4.89 -7.27
CA ILE A 80 30.40 4.34 -7.39
C ILE A 80 30.15 3.32 -6.26
N GLN A 81 31.12 2.45 -5.99
CA GLN A 81 31.02 1.47 -4.91
C GLN A 81 30.82 2.16 -3.56
N GLU A 82 31.68 3.13 -3.20
CA GLU A 82 31.56 3.90 -1.96
C GLU A 82 30.19 4.58 -1.84
N SER A 83 29.76 5.26 -2.90
CA SER A 83 28.43 5.92 -2.93
C SER A 83 27.30 4.90 -2.76
N SER A 84 27.37 3.75 -3.43
CA SER A 84 26.36 2.69 -3.34
C SER A 84 26.32 2.06 -1.94
N THR A 85 27.47 1.89 -1.28
CA THR A 85 27.55 1.41 0.10
C THR A 85 26.87 2.39 1.05
N SER A 86 27.14 3.70 0.94
CA SER A 86 26.46 4.70 1.78
C SER A 86 24.94 4.70 1.59
N LEU A 87 24.45 4.46 0.36
CA LEU A 87 23.01 4.30 0.11
C LEU A 87 22.46 3.05 0.79
N LEU A 88 23.15 1.91 0.68
CA LEU A 88 22.72 0.65 1.29
C LEU A 88 22.74 0.71 2.83
N GLU A 89 23.77 1.31 3.42
CA GLU A 89 23.86 1.56 4.86
C GLU A 89 22.69 2.40 5.35
N PHE A 90 22.36 3.49 4.64
CA PHE A 90 21.17 4.28 4.97
C PHE A 90 19.88 3.47 4.89
N LEU A 91 19.67 2.70 3.82
CA LEU A 91 18.47 1.87 3.68
C LEU A 91 18.39 0.82 4.79
N HIS A 92 19.53 0.25 5.19
CA HIS A 92 19.61 -0.67 6.32
C HIS A 92 19.26 0.01 7.65
N VAL A 93 19.75 1.24 7.89
CA VAL A 93 19.37 2.06 9.05
C VAL A 93 17.86 2.29 9.05
N VAL A 94 17.24 2.62 7.91
CA VAL A 94 15.78 2.82 7.84
C VAL A 94 15.01 1.55 8.25
N LEU A 95 15.50 0.38 7.86
CA LEU A 95 14.87 -0.91 8.19
C LEU A 95 15.04 -1.27 9.68
N THR A 96 16.19 -0.96 10.28
CA THR A 96 16.56 -1.43 11.63
C THR A 96 16.32 -0.42 12.75
N MET A 97 16.28 0.89 12.45
CA MET A 97 16.35 1.95 13.44
C MET A 97 15.07 2.09 14.25
N SER A 98 15.03 1.70 15.52
CA SER A 98 13.93 2.09 16.42
C SER A 98 13.88 3.61 16.55
N PRO A 99 12.77 4.30 16.23
CA PRO A 99 12.73 5.75 16.24
C PRO A 99 12.97 6.29 17.67
N THR A 100 14.15 6.85 17.91
CA THR A 100 14.55 7.43 19.21
C THR A 100 14.11 8.88 19.36
N SER A 101 13.99 9.61 18.24
CA SER A 101 13.54 11.00 18.21
C SER A 101 12.70 11.31 16.96
N ALA A 102 11.72 12.21 17.11
CA ALA A 102 10.90 12.68 15.98
C ALA A 102 11.73 13.45 14.92
N HIS A 103 12.86 14.05 15.34
CA HIS A 103 13.77 14.76 14.45
C HIS A 103 14.51 13.81 13.51
N ASP A 104 14.98 12.66 14.02
CA ASP A 104 15.71 11.69 13.20
C ASP A 104 14.79 11.00 12.20
N VAL A 105 13.55 10.68 12.62
CA VAL A 105 12.51 10.19 11.71
C VAL A 105 12.27 11.20 10.59
N ARG A 106 12.15 12.50 10.92
CA ARG A 106 11.97 13.54 9.91
C ARG A 106 13.15 13.55 8.93
N ARG A 107 14.39 13.69 9.39
CA ARG A 107 15.58 13.73 8.51
C ARG A 107 15.69 12.50 7.62
N MET A 108 15.39 11.32 8.16
CA MET A 108 15.37 10.06 7.41
C MET A 108 14.31 10.08 6.30
N MET A 109 13.10 10.54 6.60
CA MET A 109 12.03 10.69 5.61
C MET A 109 12.40 11.69 4.51
N GLU A 110 13.11 12.77 4.83
CA GLU A 110 13.60 13.76 3.86
C GLU A 110 14.64 13.14 2.92
N CYS A 111 15.60 12.39 3.46
CA CYS A 111 16.60 11.66 2.66
C CYS A 111 15.94 10.59 1.79
N LEU A 112 14.97 9.85 2.31
CA LEU A 112 14.20 8.88 1.53
C LEU A 112 13.42 9.58 0.40
N ALA A 113 12.76 10.71 0.67
CA ALA A 113 12.07 11.49 -0.36
C ALA A 113 13.02 11.93 -1.48
N HIS A 114 14.29 12.21 -1.15
CA HIS A 114 15.32 12.53 -2.13
C HIS A 114 15.67 11.34 -3.03
N LEU A 115 15.83 10.14 -2.46
CA LEU A 115 16.09 8.91 -3.22
C LEU A 115 14.91 8.49 -4.11
N LEU A 116 13.68 8.84 -3.72
CA LEU A 116 12.49 8.51 -4.50
C LEU A 116 12.17 9.54 -5.59
N ARG A 117 13.02 10.56 -5.77
CA ARG A 117 12.84 11.55 -6.85
C ARG A 117 12.91 10.88 -8.23
N PRO A 118 12.09 11.33 -9.19
CA PRO A 118 12.09 10.76 -10.54
C PRO A 118 13.46 10.86 -11.22
N SER A 119 14.19 11.95 -11.00
CA SER A 119 15.54 12.14 -11.56
C SER A 119 16.51 11.06 -11.08
N PHE A 120 16.49 10.76 -9.77
CA PHE A 120 17.39 9.79 -9.16
C PHE A 120 17.01 8.35 -9.50
N LEU A 121 15.71 8.01 -9.51
CA LEU A 121 15.27 6.69 -9.97
C LEU A 121 15.67 6.45 -11.44
N ASN A 122 15.49 7.45 -12.32
CA ASN A 122 15.96 7.36 -13.69
C ASN A 122 17.48 7.18 -13.77
N LEU A 123 18.25 7.87 -12.92
CA LEU A 123 19.70 7.72 -12.83
C LEU A 123 20.11 6.29 -12.42
N LEU A 124 19.44 5.69 -11.43
CA LEU A 124 19.69 4.30 -11.03
C LEU A 124 19.49 3.33 -12.21
N PHE A 125 18.41 3.47 -12.99
CA PHE A 125 18.17 2.63 -14.15
C PHE A 125 19.19 2.89 -15.29
N GLN A 126 19.72 4.10 -15.41
CA GLN A 126 20.83 4.38 -16.33
C GLN A 126 22.12 3.66 -15.90
N TYR A 127 22.44 3.65 -14.60
CA TYR A 127 23.55 2.86 -14.05
C TYR A 127 23.35 1.37 -14.27
N ARG A 128 22.14 0.86 -14.05
CA ARG A 128 21.79 -0.55 -14.27
C ARG A 128 22.08 -0.97 -15.71
N ARG A 129 21.57 -0.20 -16.68
CA ARG A 129 21.83 -0.41 -18.10
C ARG A 129 23.32 -0.35 -18.46
N LEU A 130 24.06 0.58 -17.85
CA LEU A 130 25.50 0.69 -18.04
C LEU A 130 26.22 -0.57 -17.56
N PHE A 131 25.98 -0.99 -16.32
CA PHE A 131 26.68 -2.14 -15.74
C PHE A 131 26.26 -3.47 -16.36
N HIS A 132 25.00 -3.62 -16.77
CA HIS A 132 24.56 -4.76 -17.59
C HIS A 132 25.33 -4.81 -18.91
N ALA A 133 25.48 -3.68 -19.61
CA ALA A 133 26.24 -3.63 -20.86
C ALA A 133 27.72 -3.98 -20.66
N LEU A 134 28.34 -3.55 -19.55
CA LEU A 134 29.71 -3.92 -19.21
C LEU A 134 29.84 -5.43 -18.91
N ALA A 135 28.94 -5.98 -18.10
CA ALA A 135 28.94 -7.41 -17.77
C ALA A 135 28.76 -8.30 -19.01
N VAL A 136 27.83 -7.95 -19.91
CA VAL A 136 27.63 -8.67 -21.19
C VAL A 136 28.89 -8.63 -22.07
N GLN A 137 29.66 -7.54 -22.04
CA GLN A 137 30.89 -7.43 -22.82
C GLN A 137 31.99 -8.37 -22.30
N GLU A 138 32.09 -8.56 -20.99
CA GLU A 138 33.03 -9.49 -20.37
C GLU A 138 32.62 -10.96 -20.57
N LEU A 139 31.31 -11.22 -20.63
CA LEU A 139 30.73 -12.57 -20.78
C LEU A 139 30.83 -13.19 -22.17
N LYS A 140 31.37 -12.48 -23.18
CA LYS A 140 31.45 -12.91 -24.60
C LYS A 140 32.10 -14.29 -24.87
N LYS A 141 32.63 -14.96 -23.84
CA LYS A 141 33.28 -16.27 -23.90
C LYS A 141 32.45 -17.43 -23.31
N VAL A 142 31.25 -17.16 -22.77
CA VAL A 142 30.44 -18.18 -22.06
C VAL A 142 29.23 -18.60 -22.89
N THR A 143 28.94 -19.90 -22.97
CA THR A 143 27.84 -20.49 -23.74
C THR A 143 26.45 -20.31 -23.12
N VAL A 144 26.39 -20.09 -21.80
CA VAL A 144 25.17 -19.81 -21.04
C VAL A 144 25.24 -18.39 -20.53
N VAL A 145 24.21 -17.57 -20.81
CA VAL A 145 24.14 -16.19 -20.30
C VAL A 145 23.67 -16.24 -18.84
N PRO A 146 24.52 -15.96 -17.84
CA PRO A 146 24.10 -15.94 -16.45
C PRO A 146 23.15 -14.77 -16.19
N ILE A 147 22.36 -14.87 -15.12
CA ILE A 147 21.60 -13.72 -14.60
C ILE A 147 22.62 -12.69 -14.12
N ILE A 148 22.61 -11.52 -14.74
CA ILE A 148 23.47 -10.40 -14.35
C ILE A 148 22.78 -9.67 -13.20
N ILE A 149 23.47 -9.55 -12.08
CA ILE A 149 23.03 -8.79 -10.91
C ILE A 149 24.00 -7.63 -10.73
N SER A 150 23.47 -6.41 -10.73
CA SER A 150 24.22 -5.17 -10.49
C SER A 150 24.00 -4.65 -9.07
N TRP A 151 24.85 -3.72 -8.61
CA TRP A 151 24.64 -3.02 -7.34
C TRP A 151 23.30 -2.27 -7.30
N VAL A 152 22.81 -1.82 -8.46
CA VAL A 152 21.51 -1.16 -8.57
C VAL A 152 20.39 -2.13 -8.20
N ASP A 153 20.48 -3.40 -8.58
CA ASP A 153 19.48 -4.41 -8.21
C ASP A 153 19.41 -4.59 -6.69
N VAL A 154 20.56 -4.52 -5.99
CA VAL A 154 20.63 -4.57 -4.53
C VAL A 154 19.94 -3.36 -3.90
N VAL A 155 20.23 -2.16 -4.42
CA VAL A 155 19.59 -0.91 -3.95
C VAL A 155 18.09 -0.95 -4.20
N LEU A 156 17.64 -1.39 -5.38
CA LEU A 156 16.21 -1.49 -5.71
C LEU A 156 15.49 -2.52 -4.82
N ALA A 157 16.10 -3.68 -4.59
CA ALA A 157 15.57 -4.70 -3.69
C ALA A 157 15.37 -4.16 -2.28
N ARG A 158 16.42 -3.55 -1.69
CA ARG A 158 16.36 -2.93 -0.35
C ARG A 158 15.41 -1.76 -0.29
N LEU A 159 15.33 -0.95 -1.35
CA LEU A 159 14.36 0.14 -1.44
C LEU A 159 12.93 -0.38 -1.40
N GLY A 160 12.63 -1.52 -2.05
CA GLY A 160 11.32 -2.17 -1.97
C GLY A 160 10.92 -2.57 -0.55
N ASP A 161 11.88 -3.07 0.24
CA ASP A 161 11.64 -3.43 1.65
C ASP A 161 11.45 -2.18 2.51
N VAL A 162 12.30 -1.15 2.32
CA VAL A 162 12.16 0.15 3.00
C VAL A 162 10.80 0.77 2.73
N VAL A 163 10.35 0.77 1.48
CA VAL A 163 9.04 1.31 1.11
C VAL A 163 7.92 0.58 1.82
N SER A 164 8.01 -0.73 1.96
CA SER A 164 7.02 -1.52 2.70
C SER A 164 7.01 -1.17 4.18
N CYS A 165 8.18 -1.07 4.81
CA CYS A 165 8.32 -0.67 6.21
C CYS A 165 7.76 0.74 6.47
N VAL A 166 8.14 1.71 5.65
CA VAL A 166 7.69 3.11 5.78
C VAL A 166 6.19 3.24 5.48
N ALA A 167 5.68 2.51 4.48
CA ALA A 167 4.27 2.49 4.15
C ALA A 167 3.39 2.07 5.34
N SER A 168 3.85 1.10 6.12
CA SER A 168 3.21 0.63 7.35
C SER A 168 3.44 1.49 8.60
N SER A 169 3.96 2.71 8.45
CA SER A 169 4.33 3.57 9.60
C SER A 169 5.23 2.85 10.61
N MET A 170 6.10 1.94 10.14
CA MET A 170 7.00 1.13 10.96
C MET A 170 6.31 0.27 12.04
N HIS A 171 5.00 0.00 11.92
CA HIS A 171 4.25 -0.78 12.91
C HIS A 171 4.67 -2.25 12.97
N ASP A 172 5.22 -2.81 11.89
CA ASP A 172 5.35 -4.26 11.72
C ASP A 172 6.79 -4.75 11.59
N ARG A 173 7.63 -4.31 12.53
CA ARG A 173 9.03 -4.78 12.60
C ARG A 173 9.17 -6.15 13.23
N HIS A 174 8.20 -6.53 14.06
CA HIS A 174 8.25 -7.77 14.83
C HIS A 174 8.26 -9.02 13.95
N PHE A 175 7.61 -8.99 12.77
CA PHE A 175 7.55 -10.18 11.92
C PHE A 175 8.88 -10.55 11.26
N GLU A 176 9.69 -9.58 10.84
CA GLU A 176 10.97 -9.89 10.18
C GLU A 176 12.04 -10.37 11.17
N ASP A 177 11.98 -9.88 12.41
CA ASP A 177 12.90 -10.29 13.47
C ASP A 177 12.63 -11.72 13.99
N GLU A 178 11.41 -12.23 13.81
CA GLU A 178 11.01 -13.58 14.21
C GLU A 178 11.34 -14.66 13.16
N LEU A 179 11.70 -14.28 11.93
CA LEU A 179 12.01 -15.23 10.87
C LEU A 179 13.37 -15.92 11.12
N PRO A 180 13.45 -17.26 11.01
CA PRO A 180 14.72 -17.98 11.01
C PRO A 180 15.68 -17.41 9.97
N GLU A 181 16.96 -17.29 10.33
CA GLU A 181 18.01 -16.68 9.49
C GLU A 181 18.06 -17.24 8.06
N GLY A 182 17.87 -18.55 7.90
CA GLY A 182 17.83 -19.21 6.59
C GLY A 182 16.67 -18.74 5.69
N LEU A 183 15.49 -18.47 6.27
CA LEU A 183 14.35 -17.93 5.53
C LEU A 183 14.56 -16.46 5.18
N ARG A 184 15.16 -15.68 6.09
CA ARG A 184 15.54 -14.29 5.82
C ARG A 184 16.52 -14.20 4.65
N LYS A 185 17.61 -14.99 4.67
CA LYS A 185 18.58 -15.04 3.56
C LYS A 185 17.91 -15.45 2.24
N ARG A 186 17.03 -16.44 2.26
CA ARG A 186 16.28 -16.86 1.07
C ARG A 186 15.38 -15.74 0.52
N ARG A 187 14.69 -14.99 1.39
CA ARG A 187 13.88 -13.84 1.00
C ARG A 187 14.74 -12.74 0.36
N GLU A 188 15.91 -12.46 0.93
CA GLU A 188 16.87 -11.49 0.36
C GLU A 188 17.34 -11.90 -1.03
N GLU A 189 17.69 -13.18 -1.22
CA GLU A 189 18.06 -13.72 -2.53
C GLU A 189 16.90 -13.64 -3.54
N ASP A 190 15.68 -13.96 -3.11
CA ASP A 190 14.50 -13.90 -3.97
C ASP A 190 14.15 -12.45 -4.34
N ASN A 191 14.33 -11.50 -3.43
CA ASN A 191 14.20 -10.06 -3.70
C ASN A 191 15.26 -9.57 -4.69
N LEU A 192 16.49 -10.09 -4.59
CA LEU A 192 17.56 -9.75 -5.53
C LEU A 192 17.31 -10.32 -6.93
N ARG A 193 16.83 -11.58 -7.03
CA ARG A 193 16.39 -12.19 -8.29
C ARG A 193 15.18 -11.46 -8.89
N ALA A 194 14.28 -10.95 -8.04
CA ALA A 194 13.16 -10.13 -8.45
C ALA A 194 13.62 -8.78 -9.04
N ALA A 195 14.60 -8.13 -8.40
CA ALA A 195 15.19 -6.89 -8.91
C ALA A 195 15.85 -7.11 -10.27
N ALA A 196 16.61 -8.20 -10.44
CA ALA A 196 17.23 -8.56 -11.72
C ALA A 196 16.22 -8.74 -12.88
N GLN A 197 14.95 -9.08 -12.60
CA GLN A 197 13.89 -9.21 -13.61
C GLN A 197 13.25 -7.88 -14.03
N LEU A 198 13.51 -6.78 -13.30
CA LEU A 198 13.02 -5.46 -13.70
C LEU A 198 13.65 -5.06 -15.05
N PRO A 199 13.04 -4.15 -15.82
CA PRO A 199 13.59 -3.67 -17.09
C PRO A 199 14.73 -2.66 -16.89
N ASP A 200 15.56 -2.43 -17.91
CA ASP A 200 16.66 -1.46 -17.86
C ASP A 200 16.19 0.02 -17.87
N ARG A 201 14.89 0.28 -18.02
CA ARG A 201 14.30 1.64 -18.05
C ARG A 201 13.17 1.75 -17.05
N TRP A 202 13.14 2.86 -16.30
CA TRP A 202 12.07 3.15 -15.34
C TRP A 202 10.68 3.14 -15.98
N ASP A 203 10.52 3.79 -17.13
CA ASP A 203 9.23 3.91 -17.82
C ASP A 203 8.63 2.56 -18.24
N SER A 204 9.46 1.50 -18.28
CA SER A 204 9.03 0.15 -18.60
C SER A 204 8.66 -0.67 -17.35
N VAL A 205 8.96 -0.21 -16.14
CA VAL A 205 8.64 -0.92 -14.88
C VAL A 205 7.16 -1.27 -14.76
N PRO A 206 6.18 -0.40 -15.13
CA PRO A 206 4.76 -0.76 -15.08
C PRO A 206 4.40 -2.04 -15.85
N SER A 207 5.07 -2.30 -16.97
CA SER A 207 4.82 -3.49 -17.79
C SER A 207 5.15 -4.82 -17.08
N ILE A 208 5.94 -4.78 -16.00
CA ILE A 208 6.22 -5.97 -15.19
C ILE A 208 4.96 -6.49 -14.50
N LEU A 209 4.04 -5.61 -14.11
CA LEU A 209 2.81 -5.99 -13.41
C LEU A 209 1.96 -6.96 -14.24
N THR A 210 1.88 -6.72 -15.55
CA THR A 210 1.07 -7.50 -16.50
C THR A 210 1.88 -8.54 -17.28
N SER A 211 3.17 -8.71 -16.96
CA SER A 211 4.04 -9.64 -17.68
C SER A 211 3.82 -11.08 -17.21
N ASP A 212 3.55 -12.00 -18.15
CA ASP A 212 3.48 -13.45 -17.86
C ASP A 212 4.84 -14.06 -17.54
N LYS A 213 5.93 -13.38 -17.93
CA LYS A 213 7.30 -13.85 -17.73
C LYS A 213 7.88 -13.39 -16.40
N ALA A 214 7.30 -12.36 -15.79
CA ALA A 214 7.76 -11.83 -14.52
C ALA A 214 7.31 -12.72 -13.37
N SER A 215 8.25 -13.09 -12.51
CA SER A 215 7.93 -13.81 -11.27
C SER A 215 7.02 -12.98 -10.36
N PRO A 216 6.24 -13.61 -9.47
CA PRO A 216 5.43 -12.89 -8.48
C PRO A 216 6.27 -11.94 -7.61
N ALA A 217 7.50 -12.31 -7.26
CA ALA A 217 8.41 -11.46 -6.51
C ALA A 217 8.79 -10.19 -7.28
N ALA A 218 9.07 -10.30 -8.59
CA ALA A 218 9.34 -9.16 -9.46
C ALA A 218 8.12 -8.22 -9.58
N LYS A 219 6.91 -8.78 -9.73
CA LYS A 219 5.66 -8.00 -9.74
C LYS A 219 5.45 -7.22 -8.44
N ARG A 220 5.68 -7.86 -7.29
CA ARG A 220 5.62 -7.20 -5.97
C ARG A 220 6.65 -6.08 -5.84
N LEU A 221 7.89 -6.32 -6.26
CA LEU A 221 8.93 -5.30 -6.22
C LEU A 221 8.59 -4.11 -7.14
N ALA A 222 8.15 -4.38 -8.37
CA ALA A 222 7.70 -3.34 -9.29
C ALA A 222 6.57 -2.50 -8.67
N LEU A 223 5.56 -3.14 -8.06
CA LEU A 223 4.49 -2.44 -7.37
C LEU A 223 5.02 -1.54 -6.24
N ARG A 224 5.90 -2.06 -5.37
CA ARG A 224 6.51 -1.29 -4.27
C ARG A 224 7.27 -0.08 -4.80
N LEU A 225 8.03 -0.22 -5.88
CA LEU A 225 8.74 0.89 -6.51
C LEU A 225 7.79 1.92 -7.13
N LEU A 226 6.71 1.50 -7.77
CA LEU A 226 5.71 2.42 -8.31
C LEU A 226 5.02 3.19 -7.17
N VAL A 227 4.64 2.50 -6.11
CA VAL A 227 4.09 3.11 -4.89
C VAL A 227 5.07 4.09 -4.26
N SER A 228 6.36 3.75 -4.23
CA SER A 228 7.37 4.64 -3.66
C SER A 228 7.48 5.96 -4.42
N ARG A 229 7.50 5.88 -5.75
CA ARG A 229 7.59 7.05 -6.64
C ARG A 229 6.33 7.90 -6.64
N TYR A 230 5.17 7.25 -6.75
CA TYR A 230 3.91 7.94 -7.03
C TYR A 230 3.11 8.28 -5.78
N VAL A 231 3.20 7.46 -4.73
CA VAL A 231 2.41 7.64 -3.50
C VAL A 231 3.28 8.15 -2.36
N LEU A 232 4.36 7.44 -2.03
CA LEU A 232 5.17 7.75 -0.86
C LEU A 232 5.96 9.05 -1.05
N GLN A 233 6.66 9.24 -2.17
CA GLN A 233 7.50 10.43 -2.38
C GLN A 233 6.75 11.75 -2.27
N PRO A 234 5.55 11.94 -2.87
CA PRO A 234 4.77 13.14 -2.66
C PRO A 234 4.37 13.34 -1.18
N GLN A 235 3.97 12.28 -0.49
CA GLN A 235 3.60 12.36 0.93
C GLN A 235 4.79 12.79 1.81
N LEU A 236 5.99 12.25 1.54
CA LEU A 236 7.21 12.64 2.25
C LEU A 236 7.66 14.06 1.91
N THR A 237 7.38 14.55 0.70
CA THR A 237 7.73 15.91 0.25
C THR A 237 6.73 16.95 0.74
N LEU A 238 5.46 16.60 0.89
CA LEU A 238 4.43 17.49 1.47
C LEU A 238 4.70 17.83 2.94
N LEU A 239 5.49 17.01 3.65
CA LEU A 239 6.07 17.38 4.95
C LEU A 239 7.04 18.58 4.84
N GLN A 240 7.55 18.88 3.65
CA GLN A 240 8.60 19.88 3.42
C GLN A 240 8.11 21.20 2.80
N ARG A 241 7.02 21.23 2.02
CA ARG A 241 6.28 22.45 1.56
C ARG A 241 5.18 22.07 0.55
N VAL A 242 4.06 22.79 0.62
CA VAL A 242 3.00 22.81 -0.41
C VAL A 242 3.59 23.47 -1.66
N VAL A 243 3.98 22.66 -2.65
CA VAL A 243 4.32 23.19 -3.98
C VAL A 243 3.48 22.43 -4.99
N ASP A 244 2.69 23.19 -5.73
CA ASP A 244 1.82 22.81 -6.84
C ASP A 244 2.63 22.23 -8.00
N ALA A 245 3.26 21.07 -7.80
CA ALA A 245 3.86 20.34 -8.90
C ALA A 245 2.73 19.81 -9.80
N PRO A 246 2.74 20.12 -11.11
CA PRO A 246 1.70 19.67 -12.01
C PRO A 246 1.65 18.13 -12.04
N PRO A 247 0.44 17.54 -12.12
CA PRO A 247 0.26 16.09 -12.11
C PRO A 247 1.01 15.45 -13.28
N ASP A 248 1.97 14.60 -12.94
CA ASP A 248 2.83 13.86 -13.87
C ASP A 248 1.96 13.07 -14.87
N ASN A 249 2.05 13.41 -16.16
CA ASN A 249 1.29 12.74 -17.22
C ASN A 249 1.60 11.24 -17.31
N SER A 250 2.72 10.77 -16.73
CA SER A 250 3.03 9.35 -16.68
C SER A 250 2.02 8.53 -15.87
N MET A 251 1.31 9.13 -14.89
CA MET A 251 0.33 8.40 -14.07
C MET A 251 -0.84 7.86 -14.90
N VAL A 252 -1.31 8.61 -15.90
CA VAL A 252 -2.43 8.19 -16.76
C VAL A 252 -2.11 6.88 -17.49
N SER A 253 -0.85 6.71 -17.88
CA SER A 253 -0.39 5.50 -18.57
C SER A 253 -0.33 4.26 -17.67
N LEU A 254 -0.40 4.41 -16.35
CA LEU A 254 -0.38 3.30 -15.39
C LEU A 254 -1.72 2.57 -15.29
N LEU A 255 -2.83 3.27 -15.52
CA LEU A 255 -4.17 2.76 -15.23
C LEU A 255 -4.46 1.40 -15.92
N PRO A 256 -4.10 1.16 -17.20
CA PRO A 256 -4.30 -0.15 -17.82
C PRO A 256 -3.52 -1.27 -17.13
N TYR A 257 -2.25 -1.02 -16.76
CA TYR A 257 -1.41 -2.01 -16.07
C TYR A 257 -1.94 -2.36 -14.68
N LEU A 258 -2.42 -1.36 -13.93
CA LEU A 258 -2.99 -1.56 -12.60
C LEU A 258 -4.31 -2.32 -12.67
N THR A 259 -5.18 -1.96 -13.63
CA THR A 259 -6.47 -2.62 -13.82
C THR A 259 -6.29 -4.11 -14.13
N ASP A 260 -5.41 -4.45 -15.08
CA ASP A 260 -5.12 -5.83 -15.44
C ASP A 260 -4.48 -6.60 -14.28
N PHE A 261 -3.51 -6.00 -13.60
CA PHE A 261 -2.86 -6.62 -12.44
C PHE A 261 -3.81 -6.85 -11.26
N MET A 262 -4.77 -5.95 -11.01
CA MET A 262 -5.82 -6.15 -10.01
C MET A 262 -6.72 -7.33 -10.35
N GLN A 263 -7.12 -7.47 -11.61
CA GLN A 263 -7.96 -8.57 -12.07
C GLN A 263 -7.24 -9.91 -11.88
N HIS A 264 -5.99 -9.99 -12.32
CA HIS A 264 -5.15 -11.17 -12.10
C HIS A 264 -4.99 -11.50 -10.61
N THR A 265 -4.75 -10.48 -9.77
CA THR A 265 -4.64 -10.66 -8.30
C THR A 265 -5.93 -11.24 -7.71
N VAL A 266 -7.10 -10.74 -8.11
CA VAL A 266 -8.39 -11.28 -7.63
C VAL A 266 -8.61 -12.73 -8.06
N VAL A 267 -8.23 -13.10 -9.28
CA VAL A 267 -8.32 -14.50 -9.74
C VAL A 267 -7.45 -15.39 -8.85
N GLN A 268 -6.18 -15.01 -8.62
CA GLN A 268 -5.28 -15.74 -7.74
C GLN A 268 -5.81 -15.88 -6.30
N LEU A 269 -6.37 -14.81 -5.74
CA LEU A 269 -6.97 -14.85 -4.40
C LEU A 269 -8.20 -15.76 -4.33
N SER A 270 -8.90 -15.97 -5.46
CA SER A 270 -10.08 -16.84 -5.53
C SER A 270 -9.74 -18.32 -5.61
N GLU A 271 -8.59 -18.63 -6.23
CA GLU A 271 -8.07 -20.00 -6.34
C GLU A 271 -7.49 -20.50 -5.00
N CYS A 272 -7.03 -19.57 -4.16
CA CYS A 272 -6.55 -19.89 -2.82
C CYS A 272 -7.72 -20.19 -1.86
N SER A 273 -7.67 -21.35 -1.20
CA SER A 273 -8.74 -21.80 -0.28
C SER A 273 -8.94 -20.85 0.91
N PRO A 274 -10.18 -20.47 1.25
CA PRO A 274 -10.50 -19.53 2.34
C PRO A 274 -10.09 -20.05 3.73
N LEU A 275 -9.92 -21.37 3.90
CA LEU A 275 -9.47 -21.97 5.16
C LEU A 275 -8.03 -21.59 5.55
N HIS A 276 -7.23 -21.06 4.62
CA HIS A 276 -5.86 -20.62 4.88
C HIS A 276 -5.72 -19.11 5.13
N ALA A 277 -6.80 -18.32 5.00
CA ALA A 277 -6.75 -16.85 5.04
C ALA A 277 -6.45 -16.25 6.43
N GLN A 278 -6.53 -17.06 7.49
CA GLN A 278 -6.22 -16.64 8.86
C GLN A 278 -4.73 -16.81 9.23
N HIS A 279 -3.90 -17.37 8.34
CA HIS A 279 -2.48 -17.57 8.61
C HIS A 279 -1.62 -16.38 8.20
N GLN A 280 -0.54 -16.17 8.96
CA GLN A 280 0.57 -15.22 8.71
C GLN A 280 1.12 -15.25 7.27
N SER A 281 0.87 -16.34 6.52
CA SER A 281 1.28 -16.48 5.12
C SER A 281 0.68 -15.43 4.18
N TRP A 282 -0.50 -14.86 4.47
CA TRP A 282 -1.16 -13.89 3.59
C TRP A 282 -0.83 -12.43 3.89
N PHE A 283 -0.01 -12.20 4.91
CA PHE A 283 0.37 -10.83 5.30
C PHE A 283 0.98 -10.08 4.12
N GLN A 284 1.88 -10.72 3.38
CA GLN A 284 2.57 -10.12 2.24
C GLN A 284 1.59 -9.81 1.10
N GLU A 285 0.64 -10.71 0.82
CA GLU A 285 -0.41 -10.55 -0.19
C GLU A 285 -1.35 -9.40 0.17
N ARG A 286 -1.78 -9.31 1.43
CA ARG A 286 -2.58 -8.19 1.94
C ARG A 286 -1.84 -6.87 1.81
N MET A 287 -0.56 -6.83 2.16
CA MET A 287 0.28 -5.65 2.00
C MET A 287 0.37 -5.21 0.54
N ASN A 288 0.57 -6.14 -0.40
CA ASN A 288 0.60 -5.82 -1.83
C ASN A 288 -0.77 -5.34 -2.32
N CYS A 289 -1.88 -5.93 -1.86
CA CYS A 289 -3.22 -5.47 -2.22
C CYS A 289 -3.49 -4.06 -1.69
N ALA A 290 -3.07 -3.76 -0.46
CA ALA A 290 -3.19 -2.42 0.12
C ALA A 290 -2.41 -1.39 -0.72
N MET A 291 -1.16 -1.70 -1.06
CA MET A 291 -0.32 -0.89 -1.93
C MET A 291 -0.92 -0.69 -3.33
N LEU A 292 -1.46 -1.76 -3.93
CA LEU A 292 -2.11 -1.73 -5.24
C LEU A 292 -3.36 -0.84 -5.23
N LEU A 293 -4.23 -1.02 -4.25
CA LEU A 293 -5.43 -0.20 -4.07
C LEU A 293 -5.06 1.27 -3.85
N SER A 294 -4.07 1.54 -3.02
CA SER A 294 -3.57 2.89 -2.79
C SER A 294 -2.99 3.55 -4.04
N LEU A 295 -2.22 2.82 -4.85
CA LEU A 295 -1.70 3.36 -6.11
C LEU A 295 -2.82 3.58 -7.14
N PHE A 296 -3.74 2.61 -7.25
CA PHE A 296 -4.88 2.69 -8.14
C PHE A 296 -5.77 3.90 -7.81
N ALA A 297 -6.11 4.09 -6.53
CA ALA A 297 -6.87 5.24 -6.05
C ALA A 297 -6.23 6.57 -6.45
N LEU A 298 -4.91 6.69 -6.32
CA LEU A 298 -4.20 7.91 -6.69
C LEU A 298 -4.22 8.17 -8.21
N VAL A 299 -3.98 7.14 -9.02
CA VAL A 299 -4.01 7.25 -10.48
C VAL A 299 -5.42 7.61 -10.97
N ASP A 300 -6.45 7.05 -10.35
CA ASP A 300 -7.84 7.32 -10.67
C ASP A 300 -8.28 8.75 -10.27
N LEU A 301 -7.87 9.25 -9.10
CA LEU A 301 -8.09 10.65 -8.71
C LEU A 301 -7.40 11.65 -9.67
N THR A 302 -6.17 11.32 -10.11
CA THR A 302 -5.38 12.21 -10.99
C THR A 302 -5.84 12.19 -12.45
N THR A 303 -6.54 11.14 -12.87
CA THR A 303 -7.18 11.07 -14.19
C THR A 303 -8.52 11.79 -14.20
N SER A 304 -9.35 11.57 -13.17
CA SER A 304 -10.67 12.20 -13.04
C SER A 304 -10.61 13.74 -12.96
N THR A 305 -9.55 14.31 -12.38
CA THR A 305 -9.37 15.77 -12.27
C THR A 305 -9.03 16.46 -13.59
N LYS A 306 -8.53 15.72 -14.60
CA LYS A 306 -8.16 16.29 -15.91
C LYS A 306 -9.36 16.34 -16.86
N ASP A 307 -10.27 15.38 -16.76
CA ASP A 307 -11.41 15.24 -17.65
C ASP A 307 -12.68 15.81 -17.00
N THR A 308 -12.75 17.14 -16.89
CA THR A 308 -13.87 17.87 -16.26
C THR A 308 -15.24 17.64 -16.91
N GLU A 309 -15.33 16.96 -18.07
CA GLU A 309 -16.57 16.76 -18.79
C GLU A 309 -17.14 15.32 -18.73
N THR A 310 -16.40 14.34 -18.21
CA THR A 310 -16.89 12.95 -18.11
C THR A 310 -16.36 12.23 -16.89
N ASP A 311 -16.98 12.44 -15.73
CA ASP A 311 -16.83 11.56 -14.57
C ASP A 311 -17.55 10.24 -14.90
N VAL A 312 -16.83 9.33 -15.59
CA VAL A 312 -17.38 8.04 -16.00
C VAL A 312 -17.27 7.09 -14.82
N PRO A 313 -18.40 6.58 -14.28
CA PRO A 313 -18.36 5.64 -13.17
C PRO A 313 -17.57 4.40 -13.54
N PHE A 314 -17.02 3.72 -12.53
CA PHE A 314 -16.29 2.49 -12.79
C PHE A 314 -17.18 1.48 -13.51
N ARG A 315 -16.58 0.73 -14.44
CA ARG A 315 -17.24 -0.46 -14.97
C ARG A 315 -17.58 -1.38 -13.79
N PRO A 316 -18.77 -2.02 -13.75
CA PRO A 316 -19.19 -2.84 -12.62
C PRO A 316 -18.16 -3.90 -12.19
N TYR A 317 -17.44 -4.46 -13.17
CA TYR A 317 -16.39 -5.44 -12.93
C TYR A 317 -15.16 -4.87 -12.19
N THR A 318 -14.73 -3.65 -12.53
CA THR A 318 -13.63 -2.97 -11.84
C THR A 318 -14.03 -2.64 -10.40
N LEU A 319 -15.23 -2.12 -10.20
CA LEU A 319 -15.76 -1.83 -8.87
C LEU A 319 -15.82 -3.10 -8.01
N ALA A 320 -16.38 -4.20 -8.54
CA ALA A 320 -16.42 -5.48 -7.82
C ALA A 320 -15.01 -5.99 -7.44
N THR A 321 -14.03 -5.82 -8.33
CA THR A 321 -12.62 -6.17 -8.10
C THR A 321 -12.03 -5.33 -6.96
N VAL A 322 -12.22 -4.00 -7.00
CA VAL A 322 -11.81 -3.07 -5.93
C VAL A 322 -12.41 -3.48 -4.59
N MET A 323 -13.72 -3.70 -4.54
CA MET A 323 -14.42 -4.03 -3.30
C MET A 323 -13.98 -5.37 -2.72
N LYS A 324 -13.68 -6.36 -3.57
CA LYS A 324 -13.15 -7.65 -3.13
C LYS A 324 -11.75 -7.52 -2.53
N LEU A 325 -10.85 -6.77 -3.18
CA LEU A 325 -9.52 -6.49 -2.64
C LEU A 325 -9.59 -5.68 -1.34
N LEU A 326 -10.49 -4.70 -1.27
CA LEU A 326 -10.68 -3.87 -0.08
C LEU A 326 -11.13 -4.71 1.11
N ARG A 327 -12.13 -5.59 0.93
CA ARG A 327 -12.56 -6.54 1.97
C ARG A 327 -11.43 -7.48 2.41
N PHE A 328 -10.66 -7.98 1.45
CA PHE A 328 -9.50 -8.83 1.71
C PHE A 328 -8.44 -8.13 2.58
N VAL A 329 -8.12 -6.86 2.27
CA VAL A 329 -7.17 -6.08 3.09
C VAL A 329 -7.75 -5.76 4.47
N MET A 330 -9.03 -5.38 4.55
CA MET A 330 -9.66 -5.02 5.82
C MET A 330 -10.01 -6.24 6.70
N LEU A 331 -9.88 -7.47 6.18
CA LEU A 331 -10.37 -8.73 6.79
C LEU A 331 -11.84 -8.62 7.19
N VAL A 332 -12.65 -8.16 6.25
CA VAL A 332 -14.08 -7.99 6.40
C VAL A 332 -14.79 -9.15 5.73
N ASP A 333 -15.52 -9.95 6.52
CA ASP A 333 -16.37 -11.02 6.01
C ASP A 333 -17.53 -10.46 5.18
N ASN A 334 -18.14 -11.32 4.36
CA ASN A 334 -19.27 -10.95 3.49
C ASN A 334 -20.52 -10.46 4.25
N ALA A 335 -20.60 -10.72 5.56
CA ALA A 335 -21.70 -10.28 6.41
C ALA A 335 -21.14 -9.59 7.66
N LEU A 336 -20.89 -8.28 7.57
CA LEU A 336 -20.56 -7.51 8.76
C LEU A 336 -21.80 -7.33 9.63
N SER A 337 -21.64 -7.58 10.93
CA SER A 337 -22.66 -7.14 11.87
C SER A 337 -22.69 -5.60 11.92
N VAL A 338 -23.86 -5.02 12.16
CA VAL A 338 -23.99 -3.55 12.33
C VAL A 338 -23.05 -3.04 13.43
N GLN A 339 -22.88 -3.83 14.51
CA GLN A 339 -21.94 -3.52 15.58
C GLN A 339 -20.48 -3.44 15.10
N THR A 340 -20.05 -4.36 14.23
CA THR A 340 -18.68 -4.34 13.67
C THR A 340 -18.46 -3.13 12.78
N ILE A 341 -19.46 -2.75 11.98
CA ILE A 341 -19.37 -1.58 11.07
C ILE A 341 -19.11 -0.29 11.85
N VAL A 342 -19.83 -0.09 12.96
CA VAL A 342 -19.77 1.15 13.75
C VAL A 342 -18.64 1.16 14.79
N SER A 343 -17.98 0.02 15.00
CA SER A 343 -16.86 -0.10 15.95
C SER A 343 -15.54 0.04 15.20
N PRO A 344 -14.74 1.09 15.46
CA PRO A 344 -13.44 1.24 14.79
C PRO A 344 -12.50 0.10 15.16
N CYS A 345 -11.55 -0.21 14.27
CA CYS A 345 -10.47 -1.14 14.54
C CYS A 345 -9.29 -0.40 15.24
N PRO A 346 -9.05 -0.60 16.54
CA PRO A 346 -7.96 0.08 17.24
C PRO A 346 -6.58 -0.49 16.85
N ASP A 347 -6.52 -1.79 16.57
CA ASP A 347 -5.28 -2.52 16.28
C ASP A 347 -5.09 -2.63 14.76
N LEU A 348 -4.52 -1.58 14.18
CA LEU A 348 -4.18 -1.57 12.76
C LEU A 348 -2.91 -2.38 12.49
N ASP A 349 -3.04 -3.45 11.70
CA ASP A 349 -1.90 -4.11 11.09
C ASP A 349 -1.37 -3.29 9.90
N ALA A 350 -0.15 -3.59 9.46
CA ALA A 350 0.53 -2.86 8.40
C ALA A 350 -0.30 -2.65 7.11
N PRO A 351 -1.00 -3.67 6.55
CA PRO A 351 -1.85 -3.48 5.37
C PRO A 351 -3.00 -2.51 5.62
N ARG A 352 -3.65 -2.56 6.79
CA ARG A 352 -4.72 -1.62 7.14
C ARG A 352 -4.17 -0.22 7.37
N VAL A 353 -2.99 -0.07 7.98
CA VAL A 353 -2.30 1.22 8.12
C VAL A 353 -2.13 1.91 6.77
N VAL A 354 -1.73 1.16 5.72
CA VAL A 354 -1.56 1.69 4.36
C VAL A 354 -2.87 2.25 3.80
N LEU A 355 -4.01 1.60 4.03
CA LEU A 355 -5.30 2.09 3.52
C LEU A 355 -5.88 3.22 4.39
N VAL A 356 -5.74 3.11 5.70
CA VAL A 356 -6.34 4.05 6.65
C VAL A 356 -5.54 5.35 6.69
N LEU A 357 -4.22 5.30 6.89
CA LEU A 357 -3.44 6.52 7.16
C LEU A 357 -2.99 7.27 5.91
N TRP A 358 -3.17 6.71 4.72
CA TRP A 358 -2.75 7.37 3.48
C TRP A 358 -3.81 8.35 3.00
N ARG A 359 -3.40 9.61 2.91
CA ARG A 359 -4.29 10.78 2.80
C ARG A 359 -5.30 10.73 1.65
N HIS A 360 -4.98 10.08 0.54
CA HIS A 360 -5.82 10.05 -0.66
C HIS A 360 -6.77 8.85 -0.71
N PHE A 361 -6.51 7.77 0.03
CA PHE A 361 -7.24 6.52 -0.14
C PHE A 361 -8.66 6.59 0.44
N VAL A 362 -8.80 7.00 1.70
CA VAL A 362 -10.13 7.10 2.34
C VAL A 362 -11.04 8.09 1.59
N PRO A 363 -10.61 9.32 1.24
CA PRO A 363 -11.42 10.20 0.40
C PRO A 363 -11.83 9.60 -0.94
N TRP A 364 -10.93 8.86 -1.59
CA TRP A 364 -11.25 8.14 -2.81
C TRP A 364 -12.35 7.08 -2.60
N THR A 365 -12.31 6.33 -1.49
CA THR A 365 -13.38 5.36 -1.18
C THR A 365 -14.74 6.00 -0.92
N TRP A 366 -14.79 7.25 -0.44
CA TRP A 366 -16.06 7.96 -0.29
C TRP A 366 -16.72 8.27 -1.64
N ARG A 367 -15.93 8.46 -2.71
CA ARG A 367 -16.47 8.56 -4.07
C ARG A 367 -17.14 7.26 -4.48
N LEU A 368 -16.47 6.13 -4.22
CA LEU A 368 -17.01 4.79 -4.51
C LEU A 368 -18.31 4.52 -3.76
N LEU A 369 -18.49 5.07 -2.56
CA LEU A 369 -19.71 4.87 -1.76
C LEU A 369 -20.98 5.27 -2.52
N ALA A 370 -20.91 6.32 -3.34
CA ALA A 370 -22.04 6.76 -4.17
C ALA A 370 -22.35 5.78 -5.32
N GLU A 371 -21.36 5.00 -5.75
CA GLU A 371 -21.47 3.99 -6.81
C GLU A 371 -21.79 2.58 -6.27
N CYS A 372 -21.56 2.34 -4.98
CA CYS A 372 -21.75 1.03 -4.36
C CYS A 372 -23.21 0.71 -4.05
N ASN A 373 -23.57 -0.57 -4.23
CA ASN A 373 -24.81 -1.13 -3.69
C ASN A 373 -24.68 -1.42 -2.18
N GLY A 374 -25.81 -1.60 -1.50
CA GLY A 374 -25.90 -1.64 -0.02
C GLY A 374 -24.86 -2.50 0.71
N SER A 375 -24.56 -3.73 0.27
CA SER A 375 -23.58 -4.61 0.95
C SER A 375 -22.12 -4.17 0.78
N ASP A 376 -21.80 -3.48 -0.31
CA ASP A 376 -20.45 -2.96 -0.57
C ASP A 376 -20.18 -1.68 0.22
N SER A 377 -21.22 -0.92 0.54
CA SER A 377 -21.09 0.29 1.37
C SER A 377 -20.52 0.00 2.77
N GLU A 378 -20.75 -1.19 3.33
CA GLU A 378 -20.43 -1.51 4.73
C GLU A 378 -18.92 -1.52 5.01
N VAL A 379 -18.10 -2.02 4.08
CA VAL A 379 -16.64 -2.00 4.24
C VAL A 379 -16.08 -0.57 4.15
N ILE A 380 -16.71 0.30 3.34
CA ILE A 380 -16.32 1.72 3.24
C ILE A 380 -16.69 2.46 4.52
N ILE A 381 -17.87 2.18 5.10
CA ILE A 381 -18.28 2.75 6.38
C ILE A 381 -17.36 2.27 7.51
N PHE A 382 -17.00 0.98 7.53
CA PHE A 382 -16.03 0.44 8.50
C PHE A 382 -14.65 1.08 8.36
N LEU A 383 -14.15 1.25 7.13
CA LEU A 383 -12.90 1.96 6.84
C LEU A 383 -12.98 3.42 7.31
N THR A 384 -14.09 4.11 7.04
CA THR A 384 -14.32 5.50 7.46
C THR A 384 -14.35 5.64 8.97
N THR A 385 -15.04 4.72 9.66
CA THR A 385 -15.14 4.67 11.12
C THR A 385 -13.74 4.47 11.73
N THR A 386 -12.98 3.53 11.19
CA THR A 386 -11.60 3.26 11.61
C THR A 386 -10.69 4.46 11.34
N TRP A 387 -10.81 5.08 10.17
CA TRP A 387 -10.06 6.29 9.84
C TRP A 387 -10.38 7.46 10.76
N LEU A 388 -11.65 7.73 11.06
CA LEU A 388 -12.04 8.78 11.99
C LEU A 388 -11.45 8.55 13.37
N HIS A 389 -11.43 7.30 13.84
CA HIS A 389 -10.79 6.96 15.11
C HIS A 389 -9.29 7.24 15.09
N CYS A 390 -8.59 6.82 14.02
CA CYS A 390 -7.13 7.00 13.89
C CYS A 390 -6.70 8.41 13.44
N ALA A 391 -7.61 9.21 12.87
CA ALA A 391 -7.34 10.58 12.46
C ALA A 391 -6.94 11.38 13.70
N PHE A 392 -5.65 11.71 13.77
CA PHE A 392 -4.89 12.17 14.92
C PHE A 392 -5.61 13.11 15.90
N ASP A 393 -5.31 12.95 17.19
CA ASP A 393 -5.58 13.89 18.31
C ASP A 393 -4.79 15.23 18.22
N SER A 394 -4.10 15.48 17.11
CA SER A 394 -3.35 16.73 16.90
C SER A 394 -4.25 17.79 16.28
N ASP A 395 -4.14 19.02 16.79
CA ASP A 395 -4.93 20.23 16.48
C ASP A 395 -5.95 20.08 15.33
N PRO A 396 -7.27 20.13 15.60
CA PRO A 396 -8.31 19.97 14.58
C PRO A 396 -8.14 20.90 13.37
N GLN A 397 -7.47 22.05 13.50
CA GLN A 397 -7.11 22.91 12.36
C GLN A 397 -6.16 22.26 11.35
N THR A 398 -5.26 21.37 11.78
CA THR A 398 -4.34 20.62 10.89
C THR A 398 -5.08 19.55 10.09
N THR A 399 -6.05 18.89 10.73
CA THR A 399 -6.88 17.88 10.07
C THR A 399 -7.86 18.54 9.12
N ILE A 400 -8.52 19.63 9.55
CA ILE A 400 -9.39 20.44 8.72
C ILE A 400 -8.64 21.05 7.53
N SER A 401 -7.41 21.54 7.69
CA SER A 401 -6.61 22.05 6.56
C SER A 401 -6.17 20.94 5.60
N THR A 402 -5.88 19.74 6.11
CA THR A 402 -5.61 18.56 5.26
C THR A 402 -6.86 18.14 4.49
N LEU A 403 -8.04 18.21 5.11
CA LEU A 403 -9.31 18.00 4.40
C LEU A 403 -9.63 19.14 3.44
N ALA A 404 -9.29 20.39 3.77
CA ALA A 404 -9.52 21.55 2.93
C ALA A 404 -8.74 21.47 1.61
N THR A 405 -7.59 20.77 1.58
CA THR A 405 -6.91 20.46 0.31
C THR A 405 -7.69 19.50 -0.59
N PHE A 406 -8.66 18.77 -0.03
CA PHE A 406 -9.58 17.91 -0.77
C PHE A 406 -10.98 18.52 -0.94
N THR A 407 -11.32 19.68 -0.35
CA THR A 407 -12.67 20.26 -0.41
C THR A 407 -12.97 21.02 -1.70
N GLY A 408 -12.70 20.40 -2.85
CA GLY A 408 -13.52 20.75 -4.02
C GLY A 408 -14.98 20.43 -3.72
N ASP A 409 -15.93 21.20 -4.28
CA ASP A 409 -17.36 21.10 -3.97
C ASP A 409 -17.89 19.64 -4.08
N GLU A 410 -17.36 18.84 -5.01
CA GLU A 410 -17.76 17.43 -5.18
C GLU A 410 -17.19 16.48 -4.12
N HIS A 411 -15.93 16.63 -3.72
CA HIS A 411 -15.32 15.76 -2.72
C HIS A 411 -15.96 15.95 -1.34
N GLY A 412 -16.36 17.18 -1.01
CA GLY A 412 -17.10 17.47 0.21
C GLY A 412 -18.44 16.73 0.29
N LYS A 413 -19.16 16.60 -0.83
CA LYS A 413 -20.44 15.85 -0.88
C LYS A 413 -20.24 14.37 -0.59
N HIS A 414 -19.22 13.74 -1.17
CA HIS A 414 -18.91 12.32 -0.95
C HIS A 414 -18.57 12.04 0.51
N MET A 415 -17.77 12.92 1.11
CA MET A 415 -17.43 12.83 2.53
C MET A 415 -18.66 12.98 3.45
N ILE A 416 -19.51 13.97 3.20
CA ILE A 416 -20.79 14.12 3.92
C ILE A 416 -21.61 12.84 3.81
N SER A 417 -21.70 12.28 2.60
CA SER A 417 -22.44 11.03 2.36
C SER A 417 -21.87 9.87 3.19
N ALA A 418 -20.55 9.74 3.28
CA ALA A 418 -19.90 8.73 4.12
C ALA A 418 -20.19 8.92 5.61
N TYR A 419 -20.21 10.17 6.10
CA TYR A 419 -20.52 10.46 7.50
C TYR A 419 -21.99 10.23 7.83
N LEU A 420 -22.90 10.58 6.91
CA LEU A 420 -24.32 10.28 7.06
C LEU A 420 -24.56 8.77 7.01
N ALA A 421 -23.86 8.02 6.16
CA ALA A 421 -23.92 6.57 6.13
C ALA A 421 -23.45 5.96 7.46
N TYR A 422 -22.37 6.47 8.05
CA TYR A 422 -21.94 6.10 9.39
C TYR A 422 -23.03 6.39 10.45
N LEU A 423 -23.55 7.63 10.49
CA LEU A 423 -24.60 8.02 11.45
C LEU A 423 -25.86 7.16 11.30
N SER A 424 -26.26 6.84 10.07
CA SER A 424 -27.38 5.95 9.81
C SER A 424 -27.14 4.57 10.40
N ARG A 425 -25.95 3.96 10.19
CA ARG A 425 -25.63 2.65 10.76
C ARG A 425 -25.49 2.69 12.28
N LEU A 426 -24.98 3.78 12.83
CA LEU A 426 -24.94 4.02 14.26
C LEU A 426 -26.35 4.05 14.86
N LEU A 427 -27.29 4.76 14.24
CA LEU A 427 -28.68 4.80 14.72
C LEU A 427 -29.36 3.44 14.64
N VAL A 428 -29.16 2.68 13.56
CA VAL A 428 -29.63 1.27 13.45
C VAL A 428 -29.06 0.41 14.57
N TYR A 429 -27.76 0.54 14.87
CA TYR A 429 -27.13 -0.16 15.99
C TYR A 429 -27.79 0.20 17.32
N LEU A 430 -27.95 1.50 17.59
CA LEU A 430 -28.55 2.01 18.82
C LEU A 430 -30.02 1.61 18.97
N SER A 431 -30.77 1.53 17.87
CA SER A 431 -32.19 1.12 17.88
C SER A 431 -32.39 -0.40 17.90
N SER A 432 -31.36 -1.19 17.59
CA SER A 432 -31.45 -2.65 17.50
C SER A 432 -31.66 -3.34 18.85
N ALA A 433 -31.36 -2.66 19.96
CA ALA A 433 -31.51 -3.20 21.31
C ALA A 433 -32.76 -2.66 22.04
N PRO A 434 -33.41 -3.49 22.87
CA PRO A 434 -34.55 -3.07 23.68
C PRO A 434 -34.18 -2.09 24.80
N ARG A 435 -32.88 -1.85 25.03
CA ARG A 435 -32.34 -0.90 25.99
C ARG A 435 -31.32 0.00 25.27
N PRO A 436 -31.18 1.27 25.68
CA PRO A 436 -30.13 2.15 25.15
C PRO A 436 -28.77 1.46 25.28
N GLN A 437 -28.06 1.32 24.18
CA GLN A 437 -26.71 0.80 24.20
C GLN A 437 -25.75 1.92 24.56
N ASN A 438 -24.89 1.65 25.55
CA ASN A 438 -23.78 2.55 25.83
C ASN A 438 -22.76 2.44 24.69
N LEU A 439 -22.43 3.57 24.10
CA LEU A 439 -21.37 3.66 23.11
C LEU A 439 -20.02 3.44 23.79
N THR A 440 -19.13 2.70 23.13
CA THR A 440 -17.76 2.55 23.61
C THR A 440 -17.01 3.88 23.48
N THR A 441 -15.92 4.05 24.23
CA THR A 441 -15.07 5.25 24.13
C THR A 441 -14.62 5.53 22.70
N ALA A 442 -14.28 4.47 21.94
CA ALA A 442 -13.85 4.62 20.55
C ALA A 442 -15.02 5.01 19.61
N GLN A 443 -16.22 4.48 19.83
CA GLN A 443 -17.42 4.90 19.09
C GLN A 443 -17.78 6.36 19.40
N MET A 444 -17.66 6.78 20.66
CA MET A 444 -17.88 8.17 21.08
C MET A 444 -16.87 9.13 20.46
N ASP A 445 -15.61 8.72 20.36
CA ASP A 445 -14.56 9.52 19.68
C ASP A 445 -14.90 9.75 18.19
N VAL A 446 -15.25 8.68 17.47
CA VAL A 446 -15.68 8.77 16.05
C VAL A 446 -16.90 9.68 15.90
N LEU A 447 -17.90 9.53 16.78
CA LEU A 447 -19.09 10.36 16.77
C LEU A 447 -18.77 11.84 17.00
N LEU A 448 -17.93 12.13 18.00
CA LEU A 448 -17.52 13.50 18.31
C LEU A 448 -16.78 14.15 17.14
N LYS A 449 -15.84 13.43 16.52
CA LYS A 449 -15.11 13.90 15.33
C LYS A 449 -16.07 14.15 14.17
N THR A 450 -17.01 13.26 13.92
CA THR A 450 -18.06 13.41 12.91
C THR A 450 -18.88 14.68 13.13
N CYS A 451 -19.37 14.91 14.36
CA CYS A 451 -20.12 16.11 14.72
C CYS A 451 -19.30 17.39 14.54
N ARG A 452 -18.02 17.39 14.92
CA ARG A 452 -17.12 18.55 14.72
C ARG A 452 -16.99 18.93 13.24
N TYR A 453 -16.88 17.94 12.36
CA TYR A 453 -16.84 18.21 10.92
C TYR A 453 -18.15 18.79 10.39
N PHE A 454 -19.30 18.25 10.82
CA PHE A 454 -20.60 18.83 10.45
C PHE A 454 -20.74 20.28 10.90
N VAL A 455 -20.32 20.62 12.13
CA VAL A 455 -20.33 21.99 12.63
C VAL A 455 -19.42 22.87 11.76
N HIS A 456 -18.19 22.45 11.52
CA HIS A 456 -17.24 23.19 10.71
C HIS A 456 -17.77 23.50 9.31
N TRP A 457 -18.40 22.53 8.65
CA TRP A 457 -18.96 22.76 7.32
C TRP A 457 -20.31 23.45 7.31
N SER A 458 -21.04 23.44 8.43
CA SER A 458 -22.27 24.22 8.55
C SER A 458 -21.98 25.72 8.53
N ASP A 459 -20.75 26.13 8.85
CA ASP A 459 -20.28 27.52 8.72
C ASP A 459 -19.88 27.87 7.27
N SER A 460 -19.53 26.87 6.46
CA SER A 460 -19.22 27.05 5.03
C SER A 460 -20.43 26.69 4.16
N ASP A 461 -21.16 27.69 3.66
CA ASP A 461 -22.34 27.48 2.79
C ASP A 461 -22.03 26.70 1.47
N SER A 462 -20.76 26.42 1.16
CA SER A 462 -20.30 25.77 -0.07
C SER A 462 -20.81 24.34 -0.27
N LEU A 463 -20.98 23.56 0.80
CA LEU A 463 -21.34 22.14 0.68
C LEU A 463 -22.85 21.86 0.78
N GLY A 464 -23.68 22.89 0.89
CA GLY A 464 -25.13 22.74 0.93
C GLY A 464 -25.69 21.98 2.14
N ILE A 465 -24.88 21.76 3.18
CA ILE A 465 -25.26 20.98 4.37
C ILE A 465 -26.52 21.53 5.04
N ARG A 466 -26.65 22.86 5.16
CA ARG A 466 -27.83 23.52 5.73
C ARG A 466 -29.13 23.20 4.98
N LYS A 467 -29.02 22.77 3.72
CA LYS A 467 -30.15 22.41 2.85
C LYS A 467 -30.36 20.89 2.78
N SER A 468 -29.46 20.08 3.34
CA SER A 468 -29.61 18.62 3.36
C SER A 468 -30.60 18.19 4.44
N SER A 469 -31.79 17.74 4.02
CA SER A 469 -32.81 17.20 4.92
C SER A 469 -32.29 16.01 5.72
N ASP A 470 -31.48 15.17 5.11
CA ASP A 470 -30.96 13.95 5.72
C ASP A 470 -29.97 14.27 6.83
N CYS A 471 -29.10 15.25 6.61
CA CYS A 471 -28.20 15.73 7.65
C CYS A 471 -28.97 16.25 8.87
N CYS A 472 -29.96 17.12 8.65
CA CYS A 472 -30.80 17.62 9.73
C CYS A 472 -31.55 16.48 10.45
N LYS A 473 -32.09 15.51 9.70
CA LYS A 473 -32.79 14.33 10.24
C LYS A 473 -31.87 13.52 11.16
N TYR A 474 -30.70 13.10 10.67
CA TYR A 474 -29.78 12.25 11.43
C TYR A 474 -29.18 12.97 12.64
N LEU A 475 -28.83 14.25 12.53
CA LEU A 475 -28.34 15.04 13.66
C LEU A 475 -29.42 15.24 14.73
N THR A 476 -30.67 15.46 14.32
CA THR A 476 -31.80 15.58 15.27
C THR A 476 -32.04 14.25 16.00
N LEU A 477 -32.07 13.13 15.28
CA LEU A 477 -32.22 11.80 15.88
C LEU A 477 -31.08 11.49 16.86
N LEU A 478 -29.85 11.84 16.50
CA LEU A 478 -28.69 11.71 17.37
C LEU A 478 -28.83 12.56 18.64
N PHE A 479 -29.24 13.82 18.51
CA PHE A 479 -29.44 14.71 19.66
C PHE A 479 -30.51 14.17 20.60
N VAL A 480 -31.65 13.72 20.07
CA VAL A 480 -32.72 13.08 20.85
C VAL A 480 -32.18 11.85 21.59
N TYR A 481 -31.40 11.00 20.93
CA TYR A 481 -30.78 9.83 21.55
C TYR A 481 -29.86 10.21 22.71
N LEU A 482 -28.95 11.18 22.49
CA LEU A 482 -28.02 11.65 23.52
C LEU A 482 -28.75 12.28 24.72
N SER A 483 -29.81 13.05 24.47
CA SER A 483 -30.67 13.59 25.54
C SER A 483 -31.41 12.49 26.31
N CYS A 484 -31.83 11.40 25.65
CA CYS A 484 -32.46 10.26 26.33
C CYS A 484 -31.44 9.49 27.22
N ILE A 485 -30.16 9.43 26.83
CA ILE A 485 -29.10 8.89 27.69
C ILE A 485 -28.87 9.78 28.92
N GLU A 486 -28.76 11.10 28.74
CA GLU A 486 -28.48 12.05 29.83
C GLU A 486 -29.61 12.09 30.87
N ASN A 487 -30.86 12.03 30.42
CA ASN A 487 -32.05 12.04 31.29
C ASN A 487 -32.44 10.65 31.81
N GLY A 488 -31.79 9.59 31.35
CA GLY A 488 -32.21 8.19 31.45
C GLY A 488 -32.09 7.53 32.83
N HIS A 489 -32.10 8.27 33.94
CA HIS A 489 -32.18 7.67 35.27
C HIS A 489 -33.58 7.08 35.59
N ASP A 490 -34.62 7.42 34.82
CA ASP A 490 -35.99 6.87 34.97
C ASP A 490 -36.36 5.93 33.79
N GLY A 491 -36.37 4.62 34.05
CA GLY A 491 -36.37 3.55 33.04
C GLY A 491 -37.58 3.39 32.11
N GLU A 492 -38.68 4.12 32.30
CA GLU A 492 -39.90 3.98 31.48
C GLU A 492 -39.93 4.91 30.24
N SER A 493 -39.29 6.08 30.30
CA SER A 493 -39.29 7.06 29.20
C SER A 493 -38.42 6.61 28.00
N ASN A 494 -37.38 5.83 28.27
CA ASN A 494 -36.39 5.43 27.25
C ASN A 494 -36.95 4.46 26.19
N SER A 495 -37.94 3.64 26.52
CA SER A 495 -38.55 2.68 25.59
C SER A 495 -39.37 3.36 24.48
N SER A 496 -39.98 4.52 24.77
CA SER A 496 -40.71 5.31 23.78
C SER A 496 -39.77 6.04 22.81
N CYS A 497 -38.68 6.62 23.34
CA CYS A 497 -37.66 7.34 22.58
C CYS A 497 -36.99 6.44 21.53
N VAL A 498 -36.58 5.23 21.91
CA VAL A 498 -35.97 4.23 21.00
C VAL A 498 -36.92 3.79 19.89
N LYS A 499 -38.22 3.65 20.17
CA LYS A 499 -39.23 3.29 19.16
C LYS A 499 -39.43 4.39 18.13
N VAL A 500 -39.42 5.66 18.52
CA VAL A 500 -39.52 6.80 17.59
C VAL A 500 -38.28 6.87 16.68
N ILE A 501 -37.09 6.62 17.23
CA ILE A 501 -35.86 6.56 16.43
C ILE A 501 -35.91 5.40 15.43
N ALA A 502 -36.33 4.20 15.87
CA ALA A 502 -36.47 3.04 15.00
C ALA A 502 -37.46 3.29 13.84
N GLN A 503 -38.65 3.84 14.15
CA GLN A 503 -39.66 4.18 13.14
C GLN A 503 -39.24 5.28 12.16
N SER A 504 -38.24 6.09 12.54
CA SER A 504 -37.71 7.16 11.68
C SER A 504 -36.54 6.68 10.81
N CYS A 505 -35.95 5.52 11.11
CA CYS A 505 -34.84 4.95 10.35
C CYS A 505 -35.31 4.05 9.20
N ASP A 506 -36.51 3.48 9.30
CA ASP A 506 -37.26 2.86 8.19
C ASP A 506 -37.85 3.94 7.27
#